data_AF-A0A7W1D7U9-F1
#
_entry.id   AF-A0A7W1D7U9-F1
#
_cell.length_a   1.000
_cell.length_b   1.000
_cell.length_c   1.000
_cell.angle_alpha   90.00
_cell.angle_beta   90.00
_cell.angle_gamma   90.00
#
_symmetry.space_group_name_H-M   'P 1'
#
loop_
_entity.id
_entity.type
_entity.pdbx_description
1 polymer ?
#
loop_
_entity_poly.entity_id
_entity_poly.type
_entity_poly.pdbx_seq_one_letter_code
_entity_poly.pdbx_strand_id
1 'polypeptide(L)' 'MIKLPEDLTRAVALDPGYRRAFEALSSNQKEDLVGWIESASDPTHRRRRIDMAVRSLR' A
#
# COMPACT_ATOMS: atom_id res chain seq x y z
N MET A 1 -9.38 3.07 -12.03
CA MET A 1 -8.43 1.97 -11.78
C MET A 1 -7.24 2.60 -11.07
N ILE A 2 -7.05 2.30 -9.78
CA ILE A 2 -6.05 2.99 -8.95
C ILE A 2 -4.68 2.45 -9.33
N LYS A 3 -3.76 3.35 -9.70
CA LYS A 3 -2.38 2.96 -10.03
C LYS A 3 -1.65 2.71 -8.71
N LEU A 4 -1.23 1.47 -8.49
CA LEU A 4 -0.41 1.17 -7.33
C LEU A 4 1.00 1.70 -7.57
N PRO A 5 1.60 2.35 -6.57
CA PRO A 5 3.02 2.63 -6.62
C PRO A 5 3.84 1.35 -6.74
N GLU A 6 4.97 1.40 -7.45
CA GLU A 6 5.79 0.20 -7.71
C GLU A 6 6.31 -0.43 -6.41
N ASP A 7 6.65 0.39 -5.43
CA ASP A 7 7.17 -0.05 -4.14
C ASP A 7 6.10 -0.68 -3.26
N LEU A 8 4.86 -0.16 -3.28
CA LEU A 8 3.71 -0.83 -2.66
C LEU A 8 3.38 -2.14 -3.38
N THR A 9 3.43 -2.14 -4.72
CA THR A 9 3.20 -3.34 -5.55
C THR A 9 4.18 -4.45 -5.19
N ARG A 10 5.48 -4.13 -5.07
CA ARG A 10 6.50 -5.08 -4.63
C ARG A 10 6.21 -5.59 -3.23
N ALA A 11 5.80 -4.72 -2.30
CA ALA A 11 5.54 -5.10 -0.92
C ALA A 11 4.33 -6.05 -0.77
N VAL A 12 3.23 -5.79 -1.48
CA VAL A 12 2.06 -6.69 -1.48
C VAL A 12 2.28 -7.97 -2.30
N ALA A 13 3.25 -7.97 -3.23
CA ALA A 13 3.61 -9.18 -3.97
C ALA A 13 4.43 -10.19 -3.14
N LEU A 14 5.02 -9.77 -2.01
CA LEU A 14 5.77 -10.66 -1.11
C LEU A 14 4.89 -11.67 -0.38
N ASP A 15 3.59 -11.35 -0.18
CA ASP A 15 2.63 -12.25 0.44
C ASP A 15 1.28 -12.18 -0.32
N PRO A 16 0.82 -13.30 -0.91
CA PRO A 16 -0.49 -13.35 -1.58
C PRO A 16 -1.66 -12.93 -0.68
N GLY A 17 -1.53 -13.07 0.64
CA GLY A 17 -2.51 -12.59 1.63
C GLY A 17 -2.65 -11.07 1.63
N TYR A 18 -1.54 -10.33 1.57
CA TYR A 18 -1.56 -8.87 1.48
C TYR A 18 -2.17 -8.38 0.17
N ARG A 19 -1.88 -9.06 -0.94
CA ARG A 19 -2.51 -8.76 -2.21
C ARG A 19 -4.02 -8.94 -2.15
N ARG A 20 -4.50 -10.06 -1.58
CA ARG A 20 -5.93 -10.35 -1.46
C ARG A 20 -6.63 -9.36 -0.53
N ALA A 21 -6.02 -9.02 0.60
CA ALA A 21 -6.53 -8.02 1.52
C ALA A 21 -6.61 -6.63 0.86
N PHE A 22 -5.57 -6.24 0.11
CA PHE A 22 -5.57 -5.00 -0.65
C PHE A 22 -6.65 -5.00 -1.73
N GLU A 23 -6.82 -6.10 -2.47
CA GLU A 23 -7.87 -6.21 -3.49
C GLU A 23 -9.28 -6.16 -2.90
N ALA A 24 -9.46 -6.65 -1.66
CA ALA A 24 -10.72 -6.57 -0.91
C ALA A 24 -11.07 -5.16 -0.42
N LEU A 25 -10.11 -4.23 -0.37
CA LEU A 25 -10.41 -2.83 -0.03
C LEU A 25 -11.33 -2.19 -1.08
N SER A 26 -12.20 -1.30 -0.61
CA SER A 26 -13.01 -0.45 -1.50
C SER A 26 -12.11 0.51 -2.28
N SER A 27 -12.63 1.07 -3.38
CA SER A 27 -11.89 2.04 -4.19
C SER A 27 -11.43 3.24 -3.36
N ASN A 28 -12.28 3.76 -2.47
CA ASN A 28 -11.93 4.90 -1.60
C ASN A 28 -10.78 4.53 -0.65
N GLN A 29 -10.84 3.35 -0.02
CA GLN A 29 -9.78 2.88 0.88
C GLN A 29 -8.44 2.70 0.18
N LYS A 30 -8.47 2.22 -1.07
CA LYS A 30 -7.26 2.08 -1.89
C LYS A 30 -6.69 3.45 -2.25
N GLU A 31 -7.53 4.43 -2.59
CA GLU A 31 -7.10 5.82 -2.88
C GLU A 31 -6.51 6.48 -1.63
N ASP A 32 -7.16 6.35 -0.48
CA ASP A 32 -6.68 6.88 0.80
C ASP A 32 -5.31 6.27 1.16
N LEU A 33 -5.16 4.95 1.03
CA LEU A 33 -3.93 4.25 1.36
C LEU A 33 -2.78 4.66 0.41
N VAL A 34 -3.05 4.71 -0.90
CA VAL A 34 -2.06 5.11 -1.90
C VAL A 34 -1.68 6.57 -1.71
N GLY A 35 -2.65 7.48 -1.55
CA GLY A 35 -2.40 8.89 -1.28
C GLY A 35 -1.64 9.13 0.02
N TRP A 36 -1.92 8.34 1.07
CA TRP A 36 -1.16 8.38 2.31
C TRP A 36 0.29 7.93 2.10
N ILE A 37 0.55 6.89 1.32
CA ILE A 37 1.93 6.48 0.99
C ILE A 37 2.63 7.52 0.10
N GLU A 38 1.93 8.08 -0.88
CA GLU A 38 2.47 9.05 -1.83
C GLU A 38 2.74 10.43 -1.23
N SER A 39 1.99 10.84 -0.21
CA SER A 39 2.25 12.08 0.52
C SER A 39 3.53 12.06 1.35
N ALA A 40 4.25 10.94 1.43
CA ALA A 40 5.56 10.88 2.10
C ALA A 40 6.65 11.47 1.20
N SER A 41 7.15 12.64 1.56
CA SER A 41 8.20 13.34 0.81
C SER A 41 9.58 12.68 0.91
N ASP A 42 9.83 11.93 1.99
CA ASP A 42 11.11 11.27 2.23
C ASP A 42 11.00 9.75 1.97
N PRO A 43 11.97 9.14 1.26
CA PRO A 43 11.99 7.69 1.00
C PRO A 43 11.91 6.80 2.24
N THR A 44 12.49 7.25 3.37
CA THR A 44 12.45 6.54 4.66
C THR A 44 11.04 6.55 5.24
N HIS A 45 10.37 7.71 5.20
CA HIS A 45 8.98 7.82 5.64
C HIS A 45 8.05 7.00 4.74
N ARG A 46 8.29 7.02 3.43
CA ARG A 46 7.54 6.24 2.46
C ARG A 46 7.67 4.73 2.74
N ARG A 47 8.89 4.24 2.97
CA ARG A 47 9.14 2.84 3.36
C ARG A 47 8.39 2.47 4.64
N ARG A 48 8.44 3.32 5.68
CA ARG A 48 7.70 3.09 6.93
C ARG A 48 6.19 3.01 6.71
N ARG A 49 5.62 3.89 5.88
CA ARG A 49 4.18 3.85 5.56
C ARG A 49 3.80 2.58 4.80
N ILE A 50 4.66 2.10 3.90
CA ILE A 50 4.46 0.82 3.21
C ILE A 50 4.46 -0.34 4.22
N ASP A 51 5.43 -0.39 5.13
CA ASP A 51 5.49 -1.44 6.17
C ASP A 51 4.25 -1.41 7.07
N MET A 52 3.77 -0.21 7.43
CA MET A 52 2.53 -0.04 8.19
C MET A 52 1.30 -0.49 7.40
N ALA A 53 1.21 -0.12 6.11
CA ALA A 53 0.13 -0.52 5.22
C ALA A 53 0.07 -2.05 5.09
N VAL A 54 1.22 -2.68 4.81
CA VAL A 54 1.34 -4.13 4.71
C VAL A 54 0.95 -4.83 6.03
N ARG A 55 1.35 -4.29 7.18
CA ARG A 55 0.93 -4.81 8.49
C ARG A 55 -0.58 -4.67 8.73
N SER A 56 -1.20 -3.59 8.26
CA SER A 56 -2.66 -3.38 8.38
C SER A 56 -3.49 -4.26 7.46
N LEU A 57 -2.87 -4.85 6.44
CA LEU A 57 -3.47 -5.79 5.49
C LEU A 57 -3.38 -7.26 5.96
N ARG A 58 -2.79 -7.51 7.14
CA ARG A 58 -2.69 -8.84 7.75
C ARG A 58 -3.92 -9.15 8.58
#